data_AF-A0A947BT42-F1
#
_entry.id   AF-A0A947BT42-F1
#
_cell.length_a   1.000
_cell.length_b   1.000
_cell.length_c   1.000
_cell.angle_alpha   90.00
_cell.angle_beta   90.00
_cell.angle_gamma   90.00
#
_symmetry.space_group_name_H-M   'P 1'
#
loop_
_entity.id
_entity.type
_entity.pdbx_description
1 polymer ?
#
loop_
_entity_poly.entity_id
_entity_poly.type
_entity_poly.pdbx_seq_one_letter_code
_entity_poly.pdbx_strand_id
1 'polypeptide(L)'
;ALITTSCSFIATKDPQNQSHHKVSKVRVNESITVPPGKTRVFFQDGKIVSQFNHYKPNCNIEVRLREDKNLQSIKPAEFQIVSIKQSYEQVVNFNRFQQIKLAHVSISGHQGMVSLFDNNHDVYRGYHFYLSGRDENVYRLSCRGVYAPAFEAWLPTFDEMKQSLGDVINLH
;
A
#
# COMPACT_ATOMS: atom_id res chain seq x y z
N ALA A 1 -33.41 40.44 7.01
CA ALA A 1 -32.15 39.68 6.81
C ALA A 1 -32.39 38.25 7.28
N LEU A 2 -32.52 37.30 6.33
CA LEU A 2 -32.53 35.87 6.67
C LEU A 2 -31.08 35.38 6.60
N ILE A 3 -30.58 34.84 7.71
CA ILE A 3 -29.27 34.21 7.78
C ILE A 3 -29.46 32.76 7.36
N THR A 4 -29.02 32.42 6.14
CA THR A 4 -28.97 31.03 5.68
C THR A 4 -27.72 30.38 6.25
N THR A 5 -27.89 29.46 7.20
CA THR A 5 -26.81 28.59 7.69
C THR A 5 -26.50 27.55 6.62
N SER A 6 -25.40 27.71 5.89
CA SER A 6 -24.87 26.67 5.01
C SER A 6 -24.09 25.66 5.84
N CYS A 7 -24.63 24.45 5.99
CA CYS A 7 -23.87 23.32 6.48
C CYS A 7 -23.02 22.81 5.31
N SER A 8 -21.73 23.16 5.29
CA SER A 8 -20.78 22.58 4.35
C SER A 8 -20.58 21.11 4.72
N PHE A 9 -21.05 20.20 3.86
CA PHE A 9 -20.67 18.80 3.94
C PHE A 9 -19.15 18.70 3.80
N ILE A 10 -18.46 18.42 4.91
CA ILE A 10 -17.10 17.88 4.84
C ILE A 10 -17.26 16.55 4.12
N ALA A 11 -16.72 16.45 2.92
CA ALA A 11 -16.61 15.18 2.21
C ALA A 11 -15.64 14.29 3.02
N THR A 12 -16.17 13.60 4.03
CA THR A 12 -15.47 12.46 4.63
C THR A 12 -15.29 11.47 3.50
N LYS A 13 -14.02 11.24 3.11
CA LYS A 13 -13.64 10.29 2.07
C LYS A 13 -14.37 8.98 2.33
N ASP A 14 -15.37 8.70 1.50
CA ASP A 14 -16.36 7.67 1.77
C ASP A 14 -15.66 6.29 1.88
N PRO A 15 -15.77 5.58 3.02
CA PRO A 15 -15.23 4.22 3.17
C PRO A 15 -15.90 3.20 2.23
N GLN A 16 -16.91 3.59 1.45
CA GLN A 16 -17.66 2.74 0.52
C GLN A 16 -17.21 2.82 -0.96
N ASN A 17 -16.06 3.42 -1.30
CA ASN A 17 -15.48 3.23 -2.65
C ASN A 17 -14.84 1.82 -2.79
N GLN A 18 -15.67 0.79 -2.58
CA GLN A 18 -15.39 -0.64 -2.52
C GLN A 18 -15.21 -1.29 -3.91
N SER A 19 -14.92 -0.51 -4.96
CA SER A 19 -14.80 -1.06 -6.32
C SER A 19 -13.60 -1.99 -6.51
N HIS A 20 -12.65 -2.02 -5.57
CA HIS A 20 -11.52 -2.95 -5.60
C HIS A 20 -11.96 -4.43 -5.52
N HIS A 21 -13.13 -4.73 -4.95
CA HIS A 21 -13.67 -6.10 -4.92
C HIS A 21 -14.07 -6.64 -6.31
N LYS A 22 -14.22 -5.76 -7.30
CA LYS A 22 -14.57 -6.15 -8.67
C LYS A 22 -13.36 -6.40 -9.56
N VAL A 23 -12.15 -6.07 -9.09
CA VAL A 23 -10.93 -6.28 -9.87
C VAL A 23 -10.58 -7.76 -9.85
N SER A 24 -10.50 -8.35 -11.03
CA SER A 24 -10.20 -9.76 -11.25
C SER A 24 -8.89 -9.95 -11.99
N LYS A 25 -8.40 -8.93 -12.70
CA LYS A 25 -7.19 -9.02 -13.53
C LYS A 25 -6.32 -7.76 -13.42
N VAL A 26 -5.03 -7.98 -13.60
CA VAL A 26 -4.02 -6.93 -13.79
C VAL A 26 -3.40 -7.13 -15.17
N ARG A 27 -3.40 -6.07 -15.98
CA ARG A 27 -2.77 -6.08 -17.31
C ARG A 27 -1.54 -5.18 -17.28
N VAL A 28 -0.38 -5.75 -17.58
CA VAL A 28 0.86 -5.02 -17.81
C VAL A 28 0.95 -4.73 -19.31
N ASN A 29 0.97 -3.46 -19.70
CA ASN A 29 0.91 -3.06 -21.11
C ASN A 29 2.28 -2.94 -21.77
N GLU A 30 3.30 -2.58 -20.99
CA GLU A 30 4.67 -2.39 -21.45
C GLU A 30 5.65 -3.16 -20.57
N SER A 31 6.86 -3.39 -21.08
CA SER A 31 7.85 -4.13 -20.30
C SER A 31 8.34 -3.29 -19.12
N ILE A 32 8.29 -3.86 -17.92
CA ILE A 32 8.75 -3.21 -16.69
C ILE A 32 10.09 -3.82 -16.31
N THR A 33 11.13 -3.00 -16.25
CA THR A 33 12.45 -3.42 -15.77
C THR A 33 12.52 -3.38 -14.25
N VAL A 34 12.92 -4.49 -13.62
CA VAL A 34 13.24 -4.52 -12.19
C VAL A 34 14.77 -4.39 -12.04
N PRO A 35 15.27 -3.37 -11.32
CA PRO A 35 16.71 -3.19 -11.14
C PRO A 35 17.37 -4.34 -10.37
N PRO A 36 18.68 -4.57 -10.57
CA PRO A 36 19.42 -5.58 -9.82
C PRO A 36 19.36 -5.32 -8.30
N GLY A 37 19.27 -6.39 -7.52
CA GLY A 37 19.17 -6.36 -6.07
C GLY A 37 17.81 -5.88 -5.54
N LYS A 38 16.83 -5.62 -6.43
CA LYS A 38 15.45 -5.23 -6.08
C LYS A 38 14.47 -6.31 -6.49
N THR A 39 13.34 -6.34 -5.79
CA THR A 39 12.19 -7.20 -6.11
C THR A 39 10.93 -6.40 -6.39
N ARG A 40 11.01 -5.06 -6.37
CA ARG A 40 9.86 -4.17 -6.48
C ARG A 40 10.14 -3.03 -7.44
N VAL A 41 9.13 -2.68 -8.23
CA VAL A 41 9.11 -1.46 -9.05
C VAL A 41 7.92 -0.63 -8.60
N PHE A 42 8.16 0.64 -8.29
CA PHE A 42 7.16 1.55 -7.73
C PHE A 42 6.56 2.45 -8.81
N PHE A 43 5.30 2.80 -8.61
CA PHE A 43 4.49 3.66 -9.47
C PHE A 43 3.82 4.75 -8.65
N GLN A 44 3.89 5.98 -9.13
CA GLN A 44 3.16 7.12 -8.58
C GLN A 44 2.90 8.13 -9.69
N ASP A 45 1.72 8.76 -9.65
CA ASP A 45 1.31 9.79 -10.63
C ASP A 45 1.49 9.31 -12.10
N GLY A 46 1.22 8.02 -12.34
CA GLY A 46 1.26 7.38 -13.65
C GLY A 46 2.64 7.04 -14.19
N LYS A 47 3.68 7.07 -13.34
CA LYS A 47 5.07 6.87 -13.76
C LYS A 47 5.79 5.84 -12.89
N ILE A 48 6.73 5.12 -13.50
CA ILE A 48 7.72 4.33 -12.75
C ILE A 48 8.66 5.29 -12.01
N VAL A 49 8.85 5.06 -10.72
CA VAL A 49 9.65 5.93 -9.86
C VAL A 49 10.61 5.12 -8.97
N SER A 50 11.80 5.67 -8.71
CA SER A 50 12.78 5.09 -7.78
C SER A 50 12.55 5.55 -6.34
N GLN A 51 11.91 6.71 -6.17
CA GLN A 51 11.46 7.30 -4.92
C GLN A 51 10.08 7.92 -5.16
N PHE A 52 9.22 7.90 -4.15
CA PHE A 52 7.87 8.42 -4.26
C PHE A 52 7.53 9.28 -3.05
N ASN A 53 6.59 10.20 -3.24
CA ASN A 53 6.03 10.98 -2.14
C ASN A 53 5.17 10.07 -1.27
N HIS A 54 5.62 9.81 -0.04
CA HIS A 54 4.93 8.96 0.93
C HIS A 54 3.55 9.51 1.35
N TYR A 55 3.32 10.81 1.20
CA TYR A 55 2.04 11.48 1.49
C TYR A 55 1.06 11.47 0.31
N LYS A 56 1.34 10.65 -0.71
CA LYS A 56 0.45 10.39 -1.83
C LYS A 56 0.27 8.88 -2.05
N PRO A 57 -0.87 8.46 -2.60
CA PRO A 57 -1.05 7.09 -3.06
C PRO A 57 0.08 6.65 -3.98
N ASN A 58 0.40 5.37 -3.90
CA ASN A 58 1.41 4.73 -4.74
C ASN A 58 1.08 3.25 -4.92
N CYS A 59 1.62 2.65 -5.97
CA CYS A 59 1.56 1.22 -6.18
C CYS A 59 2.97 0.65 -6.41
N ASN A 60 3.13 -0.66 -6.27
CA ASN A 60 4.32 -1.37 -6.69
C ASN A 60 3.97 -2.77 -7.18
N ILE A 61 4.68 -3.23 -8.20
CA ILE A 61 4.64 -4.61 -8.64
C ILE A 61 5.88 -5.34 -8.12
N GLU A 62 5.68 -6.56 -7.63
CA GLU A 62 6.70 -7.37 -6.99
C GLU A 62 6.98 -8.63 -7.79
N VAL A 63 8.25 -9.03 -7.81
CA VAL A 63 8.71 -10.32 -8.32
C VAL A 63 9.21 -11.20 -7.17
N ARG A 64 9.19 -12.52 -7.36
CA ARG A 64 9.61 -13.49 -6.33
C ARG A 64 11.13 -13.54 -6.20
N LEU A 65 11.82 -13.57 -7.35
CA LEU A 65 13.26 -13.73 -7.42
C LEU A 65 13.97 -12.37 -7.33
N ARG A 66 15.04 -12.34 -6.55
CA ARG A 66 15.96 -11.21 -6.47
C ARG A 66 17.19 -11.54 -7.30
N GLU A 67 17.29 -10.92 -8.48
CA GLU A 67 18.48 -11.00 -9.32
C GLU A 67 19.49 -9.92 -8.91
N ASP A 68 20.68 -10.34 -8.47
CA ASP A 68 21.67 -9.40 -7.91
C ASP A 68 22.57 -8.74 -8.96
N LYS A 69 22.72 -9.37 -10.13
CA LYS A 69 23.68 -8.95 -11.15
C LYS A 69 23.03 -8.48 -12.45
N ASN A 70 21.96 -9.16 -12.86
CA ASN A 70 21.34 -8.94 -14.16
C ASN A 70 20.02 -8.18 -14.00
N LEU A 71 19.66 -7.45 -15.06
CA LEU A 71 18.32 -6.89 -15.17
C LEU A 71 17.33 -8.03 -15.35
N GLN A 72 16.24 -7.98 -14.59
CA GLN A 72 15.07 -8.81 -14.81
C GLN A 72 13.95 -7.93 -15.36
N SER A 73 13.04 -8.52 -16.13
CA SER A 73 11.95 -7.79 -16.78
C SER A 73 10.64 -8.53 -16.57
N ILE A 74 9.59 -7.77 -16.30
CA ILE A 74 8.21 -8.22 -16.39
C ILE A 74 7.75 -7.89 -17.81
N LYS A 75 7.35 -8.90 -18.56
CA LYS A 75 6.88 -8.73 -19.94
C LYS A 75 5.41 -8.30 -19.96
N PRO A 76 4.95 -7.61 -21.02
CA PRO A 76 3.52 -7.35 -21.22
C PRO A 76 2.71 -8.63 -21.16
N ALA A 77 1.73 -8.68 -20.26
CA ALA A 77 0.92 -9.86 -19.99
C ALA A 77 -0.30 -9.50 -19.14
N GLU A 78 -1.27 -10.40 -19.11
CA GLU A 78 -2.37 -10.36 -18.17
C GLU A 78 -2.16 -11.39 -17.05
N PHE A 79 -2.44 -10.97 -15.83
CA PHE A 79 -2.36 -11.76 -14.61
C PHE A 79 -3.73 -11.84 -13.96
N GLN A 80 -4.13 -13.05 -13.58
CA GLN A 80 -5.32 -13.26 -12.76
C GLN A 80 -5.01 -12.88 -11.31
N ILE A 81 -5.95 -12.19 -10.67
CA ILE A 81 -5.89 -11.92 -9.24
C ILE A 81 -6.48 -13.12 -8.51
N VAL A 82 -5.63 -13.88 -7.82
CA VAL A 82 -6.05 -15.09 -7.10
C VAL A 82 -6.43 -14.82 -5.65
N SER A 83 -6.00 -13.67 -5.09
CA SER A 83 -6.36 -13.25 -3.74
C SER A 83 -6.16 -11.74 -3.58
N ILE A 84 -7.06 -11.10 -2.83
CA ILE A 84 -6.96 -9.70 -2.42
C ILE A 84 -6.90 -9.66 -0.90
N LYS A 85 -5.86 -9.03 -0.34
CA LYS A 85 -5.74 -8.80 1.10
C LYS A 85 -5.60 -7.32 1.38
N GLN A 86 -6.32 -6.82 2.38
CA GLN A 86 -6.00 -5.51 2.93
C GLN A 86 -4.66 -5.59 3.67
N SER A 87 -3.85 -4.55 3.55
CA SER A 87 -2.54 -4.43 4.17
C SER A 87 -2.52 -3.30 5.17
N TYR A 88 -1.88 -3.54 6.32
CA TYR A 88 -1.54 -2.55 7.31
C TYR A 88 -0.05 -2.69 7.61
N GLU A 89 0.76 -1.68 7.29
CA GLU A 89 2.21 -1.74 7.45
C GLU A 89 2.68 -0.59 8.34
N GLN A 90 3.13 -0.94 9.54
CA GLN A 90 3.77 0.00 10.45
C GLN A 90 5.23 0.21 10.05
N VAL A 91 5.63 1.46 9.83
CA VAL A 91 7.04 1.78 9.56
C VAL A 91 7.72 2.10 10.88
N VAL A 92 8.51 1.16 11.38
CA VAL A 92 9.27 1.36 12.61
C VAL A 92 10.48 2.23 12.30
N ASN A 93 10.54 3.42 12.92
CA ASN A 93 11.72 4.26 12.88
C ASN A 93 12.74 3.73 13.91
N PHE A 94 13.83 3.12 13.44
CA PHE A 94 14.91 2.58 14.28
C PHE A 94 15.64 3.64 15.14
N ASN A 95 15.34 4.94 14.98
CA ASN A 95 15.88 5.99 15.84
C ASN A 95 15.26 6.07 17.25
N ARG A 96 14.29 5.21 17.57
CA ARG A 96 13.83 4.99 18.96
C ARG A 96 14.22 3.60 19.43
N PHE A 97 15.51 3.39 19.69
CA PHE A 97 15.96 2.37 20.65
C PHE A 97 15.50 2.78 22.07
N GLN A 98 14.19 2.79 22.30
CA GLN A 98 13.71 2.56 23.66
C GLN A 98 13.86 1.07 23.90
N GLN A 99 14.81 0.77 24.78
CA GLN A 99 15.17 -0.56 25.24
C GLN A 99 13.91 -1.40 25.47
N ILE A 100 13.71 -2.44 24.65
CA ILE A 100 12.74 -3.48 24.95
C ILE A 100 13.29 -4.23 26.18
N LYS A 101 12.97 -3.73 27.37
CA LYS A 101 13.07 -4.53 28.59
C LYS A 101 11.91 -5.52 28.54
N LEU A 102 12.21 -6.74 28.12
CA LEU A 102 11.34 -7.90 28.34
C LEU A 102 11.24 -8.13 29.85
N ALA A 103 10.32 -7.44 30.51
CA ALA A 103 9.86 -7.82 31.83
C ALA A 103 8.69 -8.79 31.65
N HIS A 104 8.89 -10.04 32.06
CA HIS A 104 7.80 -10.98 32.32
C HIS A 104 6.75 -10.29 33.20
N VAL A 105 5.51 -10.15 32.72
CA VAL A 105 4.39 -9.71 33.56
C VAL A 105 3.57 -10.93 33.95
N SER A 106 3.81 -11.39 35.17
CA SER A 106 2.88 -12.19 35.96
C SER A 106 1.69 -11.31 36.35
N ILE A 107 0.49 -11.83 36.19
CA ILE A 107 -0.78 -11.13 36.44
C ILE A 107 -1.05 -11.08 37.95
N SER A 108 -0.94 -9.91 38.56
CA SER A 108 -1.63 -9.60 39.81
C SER A 108 -1.63 -8.09 40.14
N GLY A 109 -2.83 -7.49 40.22
CA GLY A 109 -3.11 -6.33 41.07
C GLY A 109 -2.77 -4.93 40.53
N HIS A 110 -3.83 -4.17 40.16
CA HIS A 110 -3.97 -2.72 40.34
C HIS A 110 -2.71 -1.83 40.26
N GLN A 111 -2.21 -1.57 39.04
CA GLN A 111 -1.63 -0.28 38.62
C GLN A 111 -1.12 -0.35 37.18
N GLY A 112 -1.44 0.69 36.41
CA GLY A 112 -0.85 0.94 35.09
C GLY A 112 -1.60 0.29 33.93
N MET A 113 -2.69 0.93 33.48
CA MET A 113 -3.05 0.83 32.07
C MET A 113 -1.86 1.40 31.27
N VAL A 114 -0.98 0.53 30.81
CA VAL A 114 -0.10 0.83 29.69
C VAL A 114 -1.04 1.07 28.52
N SER A 115 -1.20 2.33 28.17
CA SER A 115 -1.93 2.74 26.98
C SER A 115 -1.33 2.03 25.78
N LEU A 116 -2.02 1.01 25.28
CA LEU A 116 -1.77 0.41 23.96
C LEU A 116 -2.10 1.41 22.82
N PHE A 117 -2.44 2.65 23.17
CA PHE A 117 -2.64 3.78 22.28
C PHE A 117 -1.38 4.68 22.18
N ASP A 118 -0.18 4.11 22.10
CA ASP A 118 0.91 4.83 21.43
C ASP A 118 0.60 4.84 19.92
N ASN A 119 -0.42 5.61 19.56
CA ASN A 119 -0.96 5.78 18.21
C ASN A 119 -0.02 6.58 17.30
N ASN A 120 1.23 6.82 17.72
CA ASN A 120 2.14 7.76 17.08
C ASN A 120 3.14 7.09 16.14
N HIS A 121 2.72 5.96 15.55
CA HIS A 121 3.44 5.31 14.48
C HIS A 121 2.71 5.55 13.18
N ASP A 122 3.40 6.18 12.24
CA ASP A 122 2.90 6.32 10.88
C ASP A 122 2.86 4.96 10.19
N VAL A 123 1.82 4.75 9.42
CA VAL A 123 1.52 3.47 8.77
C VAL A 123 1.12 3.66 7.31
N TYR A 124 1.23 2.60 6.54
CA TYR A 124 0.50 2.46 5.29
C TYR A 124 -0.72 1.57 5.48
N ARG A 125 -1.82 1.99 4.85
CA ARG A 125 -2.96 1.12 4.58
C ARG A 125 -3.08 0.91 3.08
N GLY A 126 -3.47 -0.30 2.67
CA GLY A 126 -3.49 -0.63 1.24
C GLY A 126 -4.11 -1.98 0.92
N TYR A 127 -3.86 -2.41 -0.32
CA TYR A 127 -4.26 -3.69 -0.86
C TYR A 127 -3.08 -4.43 -1.45
N HIS A 128 -3.12 -5.75 -1.29
CA HIS A 128 -2.23 -6.74 -1.86
C HIS A 128 -3.04 -7.63 -2.81
N PHE A 129 -2.78 -7.51 -4.11
CA PHE A 129 -3.37 -8.33 -5.16
C PHE A 129 -2.35 -9.41 -5.56
N TYR A 130 -2.58 -10.65 -5.12
CA TYR A 130 -1.71 -11.77 -5.45
C TYR A 130 -2.00 -12.23 -6.88
N LEU A 131 -0.93 -12.36 -7.68
CA LEU A 131 -1.00 -12.54 -9.12
C LEU A 131 -0.64 -13.98 -9.52
N SER A 132 -1.36 -14.49 -10.52
CA SER A 132 -1.07 -15.74 -11.21
C SER A 132 -1.11 -15.50 -12.73
N GLY A 133 -0.16 -16.08 -13.46
CA GLY A 133 -0.05 -15.93 -14.90
C GLY A 133 1.04 -16.86 -15.45
N ARG A 134 1.35 -16.73 -16.75
CA ARG A 134 2.39 -17.53 -17.39
C ARG A 134 3.78 -17.25 -16.80
N ASP A 135 4.04 -16.00 -16.41
CA ASP A 135 5.26 -15.63 -15.71
C ASP A 135 5.08 -15.85 -14.21
N GLU A 136 5.58 -16.99 -13.72
CA GLU A 136 5.52 -17.36 -12.31
C GLU A 136 6.44 -16.51 -11.43
N ASN A 137 7.32 -15.67 -11.98
CA ASN A 137 8.14 -14.77 -11.18
C ASN A 137 7.33 -13.55 -10.72
N VAL A 138 6.28 -13.14 -11.45
CA VAL A 138 5.44 -12.00 -11.07
C VAL A 138 4.53 -12.37 -9.90
N TYR A 139 4.72 -11.70 -8.77
CA TYR A 139 4.17 -12.10 -7.48
C TYR A 139 2.88 -11.39 -7.12
N ARG A 140 2.97 -10.06 -7.02
CA ARG A 140 1.95 -9.28 -6.36
C ARG A 140 1.96 -7.86 -6.87
N LEU A 141 0.78 -7.27 -7.01
CA LEU A 141 0.60 -5.82 -7.08
C LEU A 141 0.17 -5.32 -5.71
N SER A 142 0.83 -4.30 -5.19
CA SER A 142 0.52 -3.68 -3.91
C SER A 142 0.22 -2.21 -4.12
N CYS A 143 -0.96 -1.73 -3.70
CA CYS A 143 -1.32 -0.32 -3.77
C CYS A 143 -1.64 0.22 -2.38
N ARG A 144 -1.10 1.41 -2.07
CA ARG A 144 -1.15 2.03 -0.76
C ARG A 144 -1.78 3.41 -0.85
N GLY A 145 -2.48 3.80 0.20
CA GLY A 145 -2.85 5.19 0.42
C GLY A 145 -1.65 5.98 0.93
N VAL A 146 -1.91 6.95 1.78
CA VAL A 146 -0.85 7.81 2.32
C VAL A 146 -0.18 7.18 3.54
N TYR A 147 1.07 7.54 3.72
CA TYR A 147 1.81 7.41 4.96
C TYR A 147 1.34 8.48 5.94
N ALA A 148 0.70 8.06 7.02
CA ALA A 148 0.16 8.97 8.03
C ALA A 148 -0.03 8.21 9.35
N PRO A 149 -0.29 8.93 10.46
CA PRO A 149 -0.73 8.30 11.70
C PRO A 149 -1.92 7.36 11.46
N ALA A 150 -2.05 6.31 12.26
CA ALA A 150 -3.03 5.24 12.02
C ALA A 150 -4.49 5.74 11.83
N PHE A 151 -4.87 6.83 12.49
CA PHE A 151 -6.20 7.45 12.39
C PHE A 151 -6.38 8.32 11.14
N GLU A 152 -5.30 8.76 10.51
CA GLU A 152 -5.30 9.54 9.27
C GLU A 152 -4.99 8.67 8.05
N ALA A 153 -4.33 7.53 8.21
CA ALA A 153 -4.03 6.63 7.11
C ALA A 153 -5.33 6.05 6.50
N TRP A 154 -5.46 6.13 5.17
CA TRP A 154 -6.61 5.58 4.43
C TRP A 154 -6.19 4.52 3.41
N LEU A 155 -7.17 3.68 3.05
CA LEU A 155 -7.06 2.77 1.90
C LEU A 155 -7.15 3.59 0.60
N PRO A 156 -6.35 3.28 -0.44
CA PRO A 156 -6.45 3.97 -1.71
C PRO A 156 -7.78 3.60 -2.38
N THR A 157 -8.43 4.58 -3.00
CA THR A 157 -9.58 4.37 -3.87
C THR A 157 -9.17 3.71 -5.18
N PHE A 158 -10.14 3.16 -5.92
CA PHE A 158 -9.85 2.55 -7.22
C PHE A 158 -9.25 3.55 -8.23
N ASP A 159 -9.74 4.78 -8.24
CA ASP A 159 -9.21 5.83 -9.11
C ASP A 159 -7.79 6.27 -8.71
N GLU A 160 -7.49 6.35 -7.41
CA GLU A 160 -6.13 6.62 -6.93
C GLU A 160 -5.15 5.49 -7.32
N MET A 161 -5.61 4.24 -7.30
CA MET A 161 -4.80 3.11 -7.79
C MET A 161 -4.54 3.24 -9.29
N LYS A 162 -5.57 3.49 -10.10
CA LYS A 162 -5.43 3.70 -11.56
C LYS A 162 -4.54 4.89 -11.88
N GLN A 163 -4.70 6.00 -11.16
CA GLN A 163 -3.86 7.19 -11.32
C GLN A 163 -2.40 6.89 -10.96
N SER A 164 -2.14 6.12 -9.90
CA SER A 164 -0.78 5.75 -9.51
C SER A 164 -0.09 4.91 -10.57
N LEU A 165 -0.82 3.96 -11.16
CA LEU A 165 -0.33 3.02 -12.18
C LEU A 165 -0.19 3.65 -13.58
N GLY A 166 -1.06 4.61 -13.92
CA GLY A 166 -1.10 5.22 -15.24
C GLY A 166 -1.44 4.21 -16.34
N ASP A 167 -0.84 4.41 -17.50
CA ASP A 167 -1.04 3.53 -18.67
C ASP A 167 -0.13 2.29 -18.65
N VAL A 168 0.78 2.19 -17.69
CA VAL A 168 1.74 1.07 -17.57
C VAL A 168 1.03 -0.22 -17.17
N ILE A 169 0.08 -0.10 -16.24
CA ILE A 169 -0.68 -1.22 -15.69
C ILE A 169 -2.15 -0.84 -15.57
N ASN A 170 -3.05 -1.67 -16.10
CA ASN A 170 -4.49 -1.52 -15.92
C ASN A 170 -5.07 -2.56 -14.95
N LEU A 171 -6.09 -2.14 -14.21
CA LEU A 171 -6.91 -2.97 -13.34
C LEU A 171 -8.26 -3.22 -14.02
N HIS A 172 -8.67 -4.49 -14.12
CA HIS A 172 -9.91 -4.92 -14.76
C HIS A 172 -10.75 -5.82 -13.85
#